data_AF-A0A7Y9E270-F1
#
_entry.id   AF-A0A7Y9E270-F1
#
_cell.length_a   1.000
_cell.length_b   1.000
_cell.length_c   1.000
_cell.angle_alpha   90.00
_cell.angle_beta   90.00
_cell.angle_gamma   90.00
#
_symmetry.space_group_name_H-M   'P 1'
#
loop_
_entity.id
_entity.type
_entity.pdbx_description
1 polymer ?
#
loop_
_entity_poly.entity_id
_entity_poly.type
_entity_poly.pdbx_seq_one_letter_code
_entity_poly.pdbx_strand_id
1 'polypeptide(L)' 'MFIPIDVAGFPAVVEKTGRGELNSCSLTTGLGPRQALTAQWFGKEPLGSNPDACELAKQASTLAIRKLPPAS' A
#
# COMPACT_ATOMS: atom_id res chain seq x y z
N MET A 1 10.05 -8.80 -1.51
CA MET A 1 9.23 -9.78 -2.28
C MET A 1 7.92 -9.10 -2.59
N PHE A 2 7.53 -9.09 -3.85
CA PHE A 2 6.27 -8.47 -4.28
C PHE A 2 5.14 -9.49 -4.21
N ILE A 3 4.04 -9.08 -3.58
CA ILE A 3 2.81 -9.86 -3.50
C ILE A 3 1.74 -9.11 -4.29
N PRO A 4 1.19 -9.70 -5.37
CA PRO A 4 0.07 -9.11 -6.10
C PRO A 4 -1.19 -9.08 -5.23
N ILE A 5 -1.89 -7.95 -5.23
CA ILE A 5 -3.16 -7.77 -4.52
C ILE A 5 -4.09 -6.83 -5.31
N ASP A 6 -5.35 -6.73 -4.88
CA ASP A 6 -6.30 -5.72 -5.34
C ASP A 6 -6.52 -4.62 -4.28
N VAL A 7 -6.57 -3.37 -4.73
CA VAL A 7 -6.85 -2.19 -3.90
C VAL A 7 -7.94 -1.35 -4.57
N ALA A 8 -9.12 -1.32 -3.97
CA ALA A 8 -10.28 -0.59 -4.50
C ALA A 8 -10.65 -0.95 -5.97
N GLY A 9 -10.42 -2.19 -6.38
CA GLY A 9 -10.68 -2.66 -7.76
C GLY A 9 -9.54 -2.40 -8.74
N PHE A 10 -8.40 -1.88 -8.26
CA PHE A 10 -7.21 -1.66 -9.08
C PHE A 10 -6.10 -2.67 -8.72
N PRO A 11 -5.36 -3.17 -9.73
CA PRO A 11 -4.24 -4.06 -9.49
C PRO A 11 -3.13 -3.32 -8.75
N ALA A 12 -2.56 -3.98 -7.74
CA ALA A 12 -1.48 -3.43 -6.95
C ALA A 12 -0.44 -4.50 -6.61
N VAL A 13 0.75 -4.03 -6.24
CA VAL A 13 1.80 -4.86 -5.65
C VAL A 13 2.14 -4.30 -4.28
N VAL A 14 2.23 -5.20 -3.31
CA VAL A 14 2.69 -4.88 -1.96
C VAL A 14 4.04 -5.53 -1.73
N GLU A 15 4.94 -4.79 -1.10
CA GLU A 15 6.23 -5.26 -0.64
C GLU A 15 6.42 -4.89 0.82
N LYS A 16 6.59 -5.91 1.66
CA LYS A 16 7.07 -5.70 3.02
C LYS A 16 8.56 -5.35 2.95
N THR A 17 8.87 -4.10 3.23
CA THR A 17 10.24 -3.56 3.13
C THR A 17 11.03 -3.73 4.42
N GLY A 18 10.34 -3.96 5.55
CA GLY A 18 10.95 -4.20 6.84
C GLY A 18 11.57 -5.60 6.94
N ARG A 19 12.72 -5.71 7.60
CA ARG A 19 13.35 -6.98 7.97
C ARG A 19 13.26 -7.19 9.50
N GLY A 20 13.09 -8.44 9.92
CA GLY A 20 12.96 -8.78 11.34
C GLY A 20 11.73 -8.10 11.96
N GLU A 21 11.95 -7.35 13.03
CA GLU A 21 10.91 -6.62 13.77
C GLU A 21 10.42 -5.35 13.06
N LEU A 22 11.07 -4.88 12.00
CA LEU A 22 10.70 -3.64 11.32
C LEU A 22 9.33 -3.76 10.63
N ASN A 23 8.41 -2.86 10.99
CA ASN A 23 7.08 -2.79 10.42
C ASN A 23 7.02 -1.72 9.32
N SER A 24 7.58 -2.00 8.14
CA SER A 24 7.51 -1.07 7.01
C SER A 24 7.04 -1.75 5.73
N CYS A 25 6.33 -0.99 4.90
CA CYS A 25 5.72 -1.50 3.70
C CYS A 25 5.69 -0.47 2.57
N SER A 26 5.81 -0.95 1.34
CA SER A 26 5.58 -0.19 0.12
C SER A 26 4.43 -0.84 -0.65
N LEU A 27 3.49 -0.03 -1.09
CA LEU A 27 2.36 -0.44 -1.92
C LEU A 27 2.35 0.43 -3.18
N THR A 28 2.32 -0.19 -4.35
CA THR A 28 2.15 0.50 -5.62
C THR A 28 0.89 0.01 -6.30
N THR A 29 -0.06 0.91 -6.57
CA THR A 29 -1.33 0.64 -7.23
C THR A 29 -1.33 1.24 -8.62
N GLY A 30 -1.65 0.43 -9.63
CA GLY A 30 -1.80 0.87 -11.02
C GLY A 30 -3.21 1.43 -11.25
N LEU A 31 -3.32 2.70 -11.61
CA LEU A 31 -4.59 3.39 -11.84
C LEU A 31 -4.92 3.59 -13.32
N GLY A 32 -3.97 3.25 -14.20
CA GLY A 32 -4.10 3.37 -15.65
C GLY A 32 -2.72 3.56 -16.30
N PRO A 33 -2.67 3.73 -17.64
CA PRO A 33 -1.42 3.99 -18.34
C PRO A 33 -0.68 5.20 -17.77
N ARG A 34 0.54 4.96 -17.27
CA ARG A 34 1.41 5.99 -16.64
C ARG A 34 0.80 6.65 -15.39
N GLN A 35 -0.18 6.01 -14.76
CA GLN A 35 -0.80 6.49 -13.53
C GLN A 35 -0.59 5.45 -12.44
N ALA A 36 0.25 5.79 -11.46
CA ALA A 36 0.51 4.94 -10.31
C ALA A 36 0.36 5.76 -9.02
N LEU A 37 -0.27 5.17 -8.02
CA LEU A 37 -0.27 5.66 -6.65
C LEU A 37 0.69 4.80 -5.85
N THR A 38 1.66 5.41 -5.17
CA THR A 38 2.56 4.71 -4.26
C THR A 38 2.34 5.20 -2.85
N ALA A 39 2.13 4.27 -1.94
CA ALA A 39 2.02 4.50 -0.50
C ALA A 39 3.18 3.79 0.21
N GLN A 40 3.90 4.54 1.04
CA GLN A 40 4.95 3.98 1.90
C GLN A 40 4.55 4.21 3.35
N TRP A 41 4.60 3.14 4.14
CA TRP A 41 4.30 3.18 5.56
C TRP A 41 5.49 2.71 6.38
N PHE A 42 5.78 3.47 7.43
CA PHE A 42 6.80 3.16 8.42
C PHE A 42 6.13 3.14 9.79
N GLY A 43 5.97 1.95 10.35
CA GLY A 43 5.56 1.77 11.73
C GLY A 43 6.64 2.33 12.64
N LYS A 44 6.23 3.14 13.64
CA LYS A 44 7.15 3.74 14.61
C LYS A 44 7.78 2.69 15.54
N GLU A 45 7.10 1.56 15.72
CA GLU A 45 7.54 0.45 16.58
C GLU A 45 7.32 -0.89 15.86
N PRO A 46 7.85 -2.01 16.40
CA PRO A 46 7.77 -3.32 15.78
C PRO A 46 6.36 -3.82 15.45
N LEU A 47 6.27 -4.76 14.50
CA LEU A 47 5.00 -5.34 14.05
C LEU A 47 4.21 -5.98 15.21
N GLY A 48 4.89 -6.57 16.19
CA GLY A 48 4.23 -7.19 17.35
C GLY A 48 3.43 -6.21 18.22
N SER A 49 3.72 -4.90 18.12
CA SER A 49 3.10 -3.85 18.92
C SER A 49 2.23 -2.88 18.11
N ASN A 50 2.18 -3.02 16.78
CA ASN A 50 1.51 -2.08 15.89
C ASN A 50 0.70 -2.79 14.78
N PRO A 51 -0.35 -2.14 14.24
CA PRO A 51 -1.02 -2.62 13.04
C PRO A 51 -0.02 -2.81 11.89
N ASP A 52 -0.23 -3.85 11.07
CA ASP A 52 0.66 -4.15 9.95
C ASP A 52 0.72 -2.96 8.96
N ALA A 53 1.95 -2.52 8.65
CA ALA A 53 2.21 -1.39 7.77
C ALA A 53 1.65 -1.58 6.35
N CYS A 54 1.57 -2.82 5.86
CA CYS A 54 0.97 -3.13 4.57
C CYS A 54 -0.55 -3.00 4.60
N GLU A 55 -1.20 -3.38 5.69
CA GLU A 55 -2.64 -3.15 5.87
C GLU A 55 -2.96 -1.64 5.96
N LEU A 56 -2.13 -0.88 6.67
CA LEU A 56 -2.27 0.58 6.73
C LEU A 56 -2.07 1.23 5.34
N ALA A 57 -1.05 0.81 4.60
CA ALA A 57 -0.81 1.28 3.23
C ALA A 57 -2.00 0.98 2.31
N LYS A 58 -2.58 -0.22 2.42
CA LYS A 58 -3.77 -0.62 1.65
C LYS A 58 -4.99 0.23 1.99
N GLN A 59 -5.25 0.46 3.27
CA GLN A 59 -6.38 1.28 3.71
C GLN A 59 -6.26 2.72 3.20
N ALA A 60 -5.08 3.32 3.33
CA ALA A 60 -4.86 4.68 2.87
C ALA A 60 -4.94 4.82 1.35
N SER A 61 -4.36 3.89 0.59
CA SER A 61 -4.53 3.89 -0.87
C SER A 61 -5.98 3.70 -1.28
N THR A 62 -6.74 2.84 -0.59
CA THR A 62 -8.18 2.68 -0.82
C THR A 62 -8.94 4.00 -0.63
N LEU A 63 -8.62 4.74 0.43
CA LEU A 63 -9.22 6.06 0.70
C LEU A 63 -8.83 7.08 -0.38
N ALA A 64 -7.55 7.14 -0.76
CA ALA A 64 -7.06 8.05 -1.79
C ALA A 64 -7.72 7.77 -3.15
N ILE A 65 -7.76 6.51 -3.58
CA ILE A 65 -8.35 6.10 -4.85
C ILE A 65 -9.83 6.45 -4.93
N ARG A 66 -10.60 6.23 -3.86
CA ARG A 66 -12.03 6.61 -3.79
C ARG A 66 -12.28 8.11 -3.91
N LYS A 67 -11.24 8.94 -3.74
CA LYS A 67 -11.32 10.40 -3.88
C LYS A 67 -10.80 10.90 -5.23
N LEU A 68 -10.23 10.03 -6.05
CA LEU A 68 -9.81 10.40 -7.40
C LEU A 68 -11.06 10.62 -8.28
N PRO A 69 -11.02 11.59 -9.20
CA PRO A 69 -12.03 11.70 -10.22
C PRO A 69 -12.03 10.44 -11.11
N PRO A 70 -13.16 10.10 -11.76
CA PRO A 70 -13.19 9.04 -12.76
C PRO A 70 -12.11 9.24 -13.80
N ALA A 71 -11.41 8.17 -14.19
CA ALA A 71 -10.50 8.21 -15.31
C ALA A 71 -11.29 8.64 -16.56
N SER A 72 -10.83 9.70 -17.22
CA SER A 72 -11.45 10.30 -18.40
C SER A 72 -11.17 9.50 -19.67
#